data_AF-A0A832ZPN0-F1
#
_entry.id   AF-A0A832ZPN0-F1
#
_cell.length_a   1.000
_cell.length_b   1.000
_cell.length_c   1.000
_cell.angle_alpha   90.00
_cell.angle_beta   90.00
_cell.angle_gamma   90.00
#
_symmetry.space_group_name_H-M   'P 1'
#
loop_
_entity.id
_entity.type
_entity.pdbx_description
1 polymer ?
#
loop_
_entity_poly.entity_id
_entity_poly.type
_entity_poly.pdbx_seq_one_letter_code
_entity_poly.pdbx_strand_id
1 'polypeptide(L)'
;MTRRLRIRGFEAERDLARKLWQKGFAVIRAPASGARAKHYVYPDVVAIWRGKILVFEVKRRVKLAPLYIDAKQVEKLKEFCRRAGGEAFIAIKIVDEKKWYFVPLAELEQTETGRYKISVEKIRNALTLEELVKKYTMQALDKYIQSGK
;
A
#
# COMPACT_ATOMS: atom_id res chain seq x y z
N MET A 1 -8.78 -11.75 15.66
CA MET A 1 -7.47 -11.07 15.78
C MET A 1 -7.31 -10.55 17.21
N THR A 2 -6.17 -10.77 17.87
CA THR A 2 -5.97 -10.29 19.25
C THR A 2 -5.80 -8.76 19.30
N ARG A 3 -6.17 -8.12 20.41
CA ARG A 3 -6.05 -6.65 20.62
C ARG A 3 -4.64 -6.13 20.31
N ARG A 4 -3.61 -6.88 20.69
CA ARG A 4 -2.19 -6.54 20.47
C ARG A 4 -1.80 -6.54 18.98
N LEU A 5 -2.30 -7.50 18.20
CA LEU A 5 -2.08 -7.54 16.75
C LEU A 5 -2.75 -6.36 16.05
N ARG A 6 -3.96 -5.99 16.50
CA ARG A 6 -4.70 -4.83 15.98
C ARG A 6 -3.95 -3.51 16.23
N ILE A 7 -3.44 -3.31 17.45
CA ILE A 7 -2.64 -2.12 17.80
C ILE A 7 -1.40 -2.01 16.89
N ARG A 8 -0.67 -3.11 16.72
CA ARG A 8 0.52 -3.16 15.85
C ARG A 8 0.20 -2.88 14.38
N GLY A 9 -0.98 -3.28 13.90
CA GLY A 9 -1.47 -2.92 12.57
C GLY A 9 -1.66 -1.40 12.44
N PHE A 10 -2.42 -0.80 13.38
CA PHE A 10 -2.66 0.65 13.39
C PHE A 10 -1.39 1.49 13.55
N GLU A 11 -0.38 0.98 14.25
CA GLU A 11 0.96 1.59 14.33
C GLU A 11 1.68 1.56 12.98
N ALA A 12 1.61 0.45 12.25
CA ALA A 12 2.20 0.35 10.92
C ALA A 12 1.52 1.31 9.92
N GLU A 13 0.18 1.37 9.93
CA GLU A 13 -0.56 2.34 9.12
C GLU A 13 -0.20 3.80 9.48
N ARG A 14 -0.03 4.10 10.77
CA ARG A 14 0.38 5.45 11.22
C ARG A 14 1.78 5.78 10.74
N ASP A 15 2.70 4.82 10.86
CA ASP A 15 4.08 5.01 10.42
C ASP A 15 4.16 5.25 8.91
N LEU A 16 3.45 4.46 8.10
CA LEU A 16 3.41 4.66 6.66
C LEU A 16 2.84 6.05 6.32
N ALA A 17 1.70 6.39 6.91
CA ALA A 17 1.05 7.67 6.63
C ALA A 17 1.94 8.86 6.99
N ARG A 18 2.58 8.82 8.17
CA ARG A 18 3.54 9.83 8.61
C ARG A 18 4.73 9.93 7.65
N LYS A 19 5.30 8.80 7.24
CA LYS A 19 6.45 8.76 6.32
C LYS A 19 6.10 9.35 4.95
N LEU A 20 4.96 9.00 4.38
CA LEU A 20 4.49 9.56 3.09
C LEU A 20 4.20 11.06 3.20
N TRP A 21 3.57 11.49 4.31
CA TRP A 21 3.33 12.91 4.58
C TRP A 21 4.64 13.71 4.63
N GLN A 22 5.64 13.21 5.35
CA GLN A 22 6.98 13.82 5.41
C GLN A 22 7.68 13.90 4.05
N LYS A 23 7.27 13.08 3.08
CA LYS A 23 7.76 13.10 1.69
C LYS A 23 6.90 13.99 0.77
N GLY A 24 5.93 14.71 1.31
CA GLY A 24 5.12 15.71 0.61
C GLY A 24 3.81 15.20 0.01
N PHE A 25 3.43 13.95 0.25
CA PHE A 25 2.12 13.45 -0.17
C PHE A 25 1.02 14.01 0.73
N ALA A 26 -0.16 14.27 0.17
CA ALA A 26 -1.38 14.38 0.97
C ALA A 26 -1.83 12.98 1.37
N VAL A 27 -2.12 12.72 2.65
CA VAL A 27 -2.35 11.36 3.14
C VAL A 27 -3.59 11.29 4.02
N ILE A 28 -4.40 10.26 3.81
CA ILE A 28 -5.51 9.90 4.69
C ILE A 28 -5.42 8.41 5.04
N ARG A 29 -5.86 8.08 6.26
CA ARG A 29 -6.04 6.70 6.71
C ARG A 29 -7.51 6.36 6.77
N ALA A 30 -7.85 5.10 6.52
CA ALA A 30 -9.19 4.63 6.80
C ALA A 30 -9.56 4.79 8.28
N PRO A 31 -10.84 5.03 8.58
CA PRO A 31 -11.33 5.00 9.96
C PRO A 31 -11.16 3.59 10.54
N ALA A 32 -10.90 3.52 11.85
CA ALA A 32 -10.90 2.25 12.57
C ALA A 32 -12.27 1.56 12.38
N SER A 33 -12.27 0.25 12.12
CA SER A 33 -13.47 -0.52 11.81
C SER A 33 -14.59 -0.32 12.85
N GLY A 34 -15.58 0.50 12.53
CA GLY A 34 -16.82 0.67 13.30
C GLY A 34 -17.94 -0.21 12.73
N ALA A 35 -19.02 -0.42 13.50
CA ALA A 35 -20.15 -1.27 13.12
C ALA A 35 -20.80 -0.90 11.75
N ARG A 36 -20.63 0.35 11.29
CA ARG A 36 -21.13 0.87 10.00
C ARG A 36 -20.16 0.71 8.82
N ALA A 37 -18.97 0.13 9.04
CA ALA A 37 -17.96 -0.12 8.00
C ALA A 37 -18.38 -1.16 6.94
N LYS A 38 -19.58 -1.75 7.05
CA LYS A 38 -20.06 -2.78 6.13
C LYS A 38 -20.46 -2.24 4.75
N HIS A 39 -20.74 -0.94 4.62
CA HIS A 39 -21.26 -0.35 3.38
C HIS A 39 -20.19 0.28 2.48
N TYR A 40 -19.00 0.55 3.01
CA TYR A 40 -17.95 1.24 2.29
C TYR A 40 -16.70 0.37 2.18
N VAL A 41 -16.13 0.37 0.98
CA VAL A 41 -14.84 -0.25 0.72
C VAL A 41 -13.78 0.84 0.83
N TYR A 42 -12.96 0.77 1.87
CA TYR A 42 -11.84 1.66 2.05
C TYR A 42 -10.52 0.88 2.15
N PRO A 43 -9.44 1.37 1.53
CA PRO A 43 -8.08 0.89 1.75
C PRO A 43 -7.57 1.35 3.13
N ASP A 44 -6.46 0.80 3.60
CA ASP A 44 -5.90 1.20 4.90
C ASP A 44 -5.32 2.62 4.85
N VAL A 45 -4.61 2.96 3.77
CA VAL A 45 -3.99 4.28 3.55
C VAL A 45 -4.21 4.70 2.10
N VAL A 46 -4.52 5.98 1.88
CA VAL A 46 -4.46 6.63 0.58
C VAL A 46 -3.47 7.77 0.66
N ALA A 47 -2.58 7.85 -0.34
CA ALA A 47 -1.68 8.98 -0.52
C ALA A 47 -1.85 9.59 -1.90
N ILE A 48 -1.75 10.91 -1.99
CA ILE A 48 -1.99 11.67 -3.21
C ILE A 48 -0.81 12.61 -3.46
N TRP A 49 -0.28 12.57 -4.67
CA TRP A 49 0.74 13.51 -5.14
C TRP A 49 0.32 14.08 -6.49
N ARG A 50 -0.07 15.37 -6.52
CA ARG A 50 -0.41 16.10 -7.75
C ARG A 50 -1.35 15.31 -8.69
N GLY A 51 -2.44 14.79 -8.13
CA GLY A 51 -3.43 13.99 -8.87
C GLY A 51 -3.08 12.50 -9.06
N LYS A 52 -1.87 12.06 -8.71
CA LYS A 52 -1.52 10.63 -8.64
C LYS A 52 -2.01 10.06 -7.32
N ILE A 53 -2.91 9.08 -7.39
CA ILE A 53 -3.54 8.46 -6.22
C ILE A 53 -2.91 7.09 -6.00
N LEU A 54 -2.30 6.90 -4.83
CA LEU A 54 -1.71 5.65 -4.38
C LEU A 54 -2.55 5.07 -3.25
N VAL A 55 -2.89 3.80 -3.37
CA VAL A 55 -3.84 3.09 -2.51
C VAL A 55 -3.14 1.92 -1.87
N PHE A 56 -3.17 1.81 -0.54
CA PHE A 56 -2.39 0.82 0.19
C PHE A 56 -3.26 -0.05 1.09
N GLU A 57 -3.05 -1.36 0.99
CA GLU A 57 -3.35 -2.31 2.07
C GLU A 57 -2.05 -2.56 2.84
N VAL A 58 -2.08 -2.37 4.16
CA VAL A 58 -0.91 -2.37 5.02
C VAL A 58 -0.77 -3.70 5.73
N LYS A 59 0.40 -4.34 5.59
CA LYS A 59 0.73 -5.59 6.26
C LYS A 59 2.01 -5.41 7.06
N ARG A 60 1.97 -5.83 8.32
CA ARG A 60 3.14 -5.84 9.21
C ARG A 60 3.61 -7.28 9.42
N ARG A 61 4.91 -7.52 9.28
CA ARG A 61 5.58 -8.78 9.64
C ARG A 61 6.83 -8.49 10.46
N VAL A 62 7.15 -9.38 11.39
CA VAL A 62 8.37 -9.24 12.20
C VAL A 62 9.58 -9.53 11.31
N LYS A 63 9.56 -10.70 10.67
CA LYS A 63 10.57 -11.20 9.75
C LYS A 63 10.01 -11.34 8.34
N LEU A 64 10.91 -11.35 7.37
CA LEU A 64 10.60 -11.64 5.98
C LEU A 64 10.12 -13.09 5.82
N ALA A 65 8.94 -13.26 5.24
CA ALA A 65 8.32 -14.55 4.97
C ALA A 65 7.27 -14.38 3.86
N PRO A 66 6.87 -15.47 3.17
CA PRO A 66 5.78 -15.40 2.20
C PRO A 66 4.50 -14.86 2.83
N LEU A 67 3.73 -14.11 2.04
CA LEU A 67 2.49 -13.49 2.49
C LEU A 67 1.32 -13.98 1.65
N TYR A 68 0.20 -14.27 2.32
CA TYR A 68 -1.05 -14.60 1.66
C TYR A 68 -2.05 -13.47 1.90
N ILE A 69 -2.69 -13.02 0.82
CA ILE A 69 -3.71 -11.98 0.82
C ILE A 69 -5.03 -12.61 0.40
N ASP A 70 -6.09 -12.36 1.16
CA ASP A 70 -7.43 -12.86 0.79
C ASP A 70 -7.95 -12.10 -0.44
N ALA A 71 -8.59 -12.83 -1.36
CA ALA A 71 -9.15 -12.25 -2.59
C ALA A 71 -10.08 -11.06 -2.32
N LYS A 72 -10.89 -11.14 -1.25
CA LYS A 72 -11.76 -10.04 -0.85
C LYS A 72 -11.00 -8.74 -0.57
N GLN A 73 -9.76 -8.79 -0.09
CA GLN A 73 -8.95 -7.59 0.11
C GLN A 73 -8.43 -7.02 -1.20
N VAL A 74 -8.01 -7.91 -2.11
CA VAL A 74 -7.58 -7.53 -3.46
C VAL A 74 -8.72 -6.88 -4.25
N GLU A 75 -9.90 -7.49 -4.25
CA GLU A 75 -11.08 -6.94 -4.93
C GLU A 75 -11.51 -5.59 -4.36
N LYS A 76 -11.38 -5.40 -3.05
CA LYS A 76 -11.61 -4.09 -2.41
C LYS A 76 -10.69 -3.00 -2.96
N LEU A 77 -9.40 -3.29 -3.07
CA LEU A 77 -8.43 -2.35 -3.63
C LEU A 77 -8.70 -2.08 -5.12
N LYS A 78 -9.01 -3.13 -5.90
CA LYS A 78 -9.37 -2.99 -7.32
C LYS A 78 -10.57 -2.08 -7.50
N GLU A 79 -11.64 -2.28 -6.74
CA GLU A 79 -12.85 -1.45 -6.85
C GLU A 79 -12.59 0.01 -6.43
N PHE A 80 -11.81 0.23 -5.37
CA PHE A 80 -11.42 1.57 -4.96
C PHE A 80 -10.60 2.27 -6.07
N CYS A 81 -9.60 1.59 -6.62
CA CYS A 81 -8.78 2.11 -7.72
C CYS A 81 -9.58 2.35 -9.00
N ARG A 82 -10.53 1.48 -9.34
CA ARG A 82 -11.42 1.65 -10.50
C ARG A 82 -12.24 2.93 -10.39
N ARG A 83 -12.72 3.27 -9.19
CA ARG A 83 -13.46 4.52 -8.93
C ARG A 83 -12.57 5.75 -8.86
N ALA A 84 -11.40 5.62 -8.23
CA ALA A 84 -10.52 6.75 -7.95
C ALA A 84 -9.54 7.07 -9.09
N GLY A 85 -9.26 6.14 -10.00
CA GLY A 85 -8.21 6.27 -11.00
C GLY A 85 -6.79 6.16 -10.41
N GLY A 86 -6.61 5.33 -9.38
CA GLY A 86 -5.35 5.20 -8.63
C GLY A 86 -4.62 3.86 -8.84
N GLU A 87 -3.39 3.77 -8.34
CA GLU A 87 -2.59 2.54 -8.31
C GLU A 87 -2.61 1.92 -6.91
N ALA A 88 -2.87 0.61 -6.83
CA ALA A 88 -2.92 -0.12 -5.57
C ALA A 88 -1.63 -0.90 -5.29
N PHE A 89 -1.28 -0.96 -4.02
CA PHE A 89 -0.11 -1.69 -3.52
C PHE A 89 -0.45 -2.46 -2.24
N ILE A 90 0.23 -3.59 -2.06
CA ILE A 90 0.39 -4.20 -0.74
C ILE A 90 1.64 -3.61 -0.10
N ALA A 91 1.46 -2.78 0.93
CA ALA A 91 2.55 -2.13 1.68
C ALA A 91 2.97 -3.01 2.85
N ILE A 92 4.17 -3.58 2.79
CA ILE A 92 4.67 -4.57 3.74
C ILE A 92 5.79 -3.96 4.59
N LYS A 93 5.54 -3.80 5.90
CA LYS A 93 6.57 -3.44 6.87
C LYS A 93 7.24 -4.69 7.43
N ILE A 94 8.54 -4.83 7.19
CA ILE A 94 9.39 -5.83 7.83
C ILE A 94 10.10 -5.17 9.01
N VAL A 95 9.73 -5.56 10.23
CA VAL A 95 10.15 -4.85 11.45
C VAL A 95 11.62 -5.02 11.75
N ASP A 96 12.15 -6.25 11.63
CA ASP A 96 13.55 -6.56 11.92
C ASP A 96 14.50 -5.81 10.97
N GLU A 97 14.04 -5.57 9.73
CA GLU A 97 14.78 -4.81 8.72
C GLU A 97 14.52 -3.29 8.79
N LYS A 98 13.50 -2.87 9.56
CA LYS A 98 13.01 -1.47 9.63
C LYS A 98 12.63 -0.89 8.26
N LYS A 99 12.29 -1.74 7.28
CA LYS A 99 12.03 -1.38 5.89
C LYS A 99 10.55 -1.54 5.50
N TRP A 100 10.17 -0.79 4.46
CA TRP A 100 8.89 -0.89 3.78
C TRP A 100 9.11 -1.39 2.36
N TYR A 101 8.24 -2.29 1.92
CA TYR A 101 8.19 -2.84 0.57
C TYR A 101 6.80 -2.63 0.00
N PHE A 102 6.71 -2.29 -1.29
CA PHE A 102 5.45 -1.96 -1.96
C PHE A 102 5.29 -2.83 -3.19
N VAL A 103 4.48 -3.89 -3.06
CA VAL A 103 4.19 -4.81 -4.16
C VAL A 103 2.98 -4.27 -4.93
N PRO A 104 3.10 -3.96 -6.23
CA PRO A 104 1.97 -3.53 -7.05
C PRO A 104 0.88 -4.60 -7.08
N LEU A 105 -0.39 -4.20 -6.97
CA LEU A 105 -1.51 -5.14 -6.98
C LEU A 105 -1.59 -5.93 -8.30
N ALA A 106 -1.16 -5.32 -9.40
CA ALA A 106 -1.11 -5.92 -10.74
C ALA A 106 -0.11 -7.09 -10.85
N GLU A 107 0.86 -7.17 -9.94
CA GLU A 107 1.87 -8.24 -9.93
C GLU A 107 1.50 -9.39 -8.98
N LEU A 108 0.31 -9.37 -8.38
CA LEU A 108 -0.12 -10.45 -7.50
C LEU A 108 -0.57 -11.68 -8.31
N GLU A 109 -0.04 -12.84 -7.93
CA GLU A 109 -0.43 -14.13 -8.49
C GLU A 109 -1.42 -14.83 -7.57
N GLN A 110 -2.53 -15.28 -8.16
CA GLN A 110 -3.56 -16.03 -7.44
C GLN A 110 -3.17 -17.51 -7.38
N THR A 111 -3.30 -18.12 -6.21
CA THR A 111 -3.11 -19.55 -5.98
C THR A 111 -4.38 -20.31 -6.36
N GLU A 112 -4.27 -21.63 -6.53
CA GLU A 112 -5.40 -22.53 -6.82
C GLU A 112 -6.54 -22.41 -5.77
N THR A 113 -6.18 -22.13 -4.52
CA THR A 113 -7.12 -21.90 -3.42
C THR A 113 -7.80 -20.52 -3.44
N GLY A 114 -7.56 -19.71 -4.47
CA GLY A 114 -8.17 -18.40 -4.67
C GLY A 114 -7.55 -17.25 -3.86
N ARG A 115 -6.54 -17.49 -3.02
CA ARG A 115 -5.76 -16.43 -2.34
C ARG A 115 -4.65 -15.90 -3.22
N TYR A 116 -4.07 -14.76 -2.87
CA TYR A 116 -2.90 -14.23 -3.57
C TYR A 116 -1.64 -14.48 -2.73
N LYS A 117 -0.60 -15.06 -3.34
CA LYS A 117 0.68 -15.32 -2.68
C LYS A 117 1.71 -14.29 -3.13
N ILE A 118 2.42 -13.73 -2.17
CA ILE A 118 3.59 -12.88 -2.39
C ILE A 118 4.80 -13.66 -1.85
N SER A 119 5.67 -14.10 -2.75
CA SER A 119 6.91 -14.81 -2.39
C SER A 119 7.90 -13.87 -1.70
N VAL A 120 8.86 -14.44 -0.97
CA VAL A 120 9.95 -13.67 -0.34
C VAL A 120 10.76 -12.92 -1.40
N GLU A 121 11.04 -13.55 -2.53
CA GLU A 121 11.73 -12.94 -3.66
C GLU A 121 10.97 -11.74 -4.21
N LYS A 122 9.65 -11.88 -4.42
CA LYS A 122 8.80 -10.77 -4.88
C LYS A 122 8.79 -9.62 -3.87
N ILE A 123 8.82 -9.89 -2.56
CA ILE A 123 8.96 -8.82 -1.55
C ILE A 123 10.32 -8.13 -1.66
N ARG A 124 11.42 -8.88 -1.83
CA ARG A 124 12.78 -8.31 -1.92
C ARG A 124 12.98 -7.43 -3.16
N ASN A 125 12.33 -7.80 -4.26
CA ASN A 125 12.41 -7.07 -5.52
C ASN A 125 11.35 -5.97 -5.65
N ALA A 126 10.46 -5.84 -4.68
CA ALA A 126 9.44 -4.79 -4.66
C ALA A 126 10.06 -3.42 -4.34
N LEU A 127 9.34 -2.36 -4.70
CA LEU A 127 9.77 -1.00 -4.43
C LEU A 127 9.96 -0.77 -2.93
N THR A 128 11.05 -0.13 -2.55
CA THR A 128 11.23 0.49 -1.24
C THR A 128 10.41 1.79 -1.15
N LEU A 129 10.32 2.39 0.05
CA LEU A 129 9.65 3.67 0.22
C LEU A 129 10.32 4.77 -0.61
N GLU A 130 11.64 4.80 -0.61
CA GLU A 130 12.44 5.78 -1.33
C GLU A 130 12.24 5.64 -2.85
N GLU A 131 12.24 4.42 -3.37
CA GLU A 131 11.99 4.14 -4.80
C GLU A 131 10.55 4.47 -5.19
N LEU A 132 9.56 4.12 -4.35
CA LEU A 132 8.16 4.48 -4.57
C LEU A 132 8.01 6.01 -4.66
N VAL A 133 8.56 6.74 -3.69
CA VAL A 133 8.52 8.21 -3.69
C VAL A 133 9.18 8.76 -4.95
N LYS A 134 10.39 8.29 -5.28
CA LYS A 134 11.13 8.71 -6.48
C LYS A 134 10.31 8.49 -7.75
N LYS A 135 9.67 7.32 -7.89
CA LYS A 135 8.81 6.97 -9.04
C LYS A 135 7.73 8.03 -9.27
N TYR A 136 7.06 8.50 -8.21
CA TYR A 136 5.91 9.41 -8.36
C TYR A 136 6.28 10.90 -8.32
N THR A 137 7.36 11.27 -7.66
CA THR A 137 7.77 12.68 -7.55
C THR A 137 8.69 13.12 -8.70
N MET A 138 9.55 12.24 -9.22
CA MET A 138 10.47 12.58 -10.32
C MET A 138 9.86 12.43 -11.71
N GLN A 139 8.91 11.52 -11.93
CA GLN A 139 8.18 11.46 -13.21
C GLN A 139 7.45 12.77 -13.56
N ALA A 140 7.17 13.61 -12.55
CA ALA A 140 6.62 14.94 -12.76
C ALA A 140 7.66 15.94 -13.31
N LEU A 141 8.95 15.79 -12.97
CA LEU A 141 10.03 16.64 -13.49
C LEU A 141 10.33 16.33 -14.95
N ASP A 142 10.44 15.05 -15.32
CA ASP A 142 10.72 14.65 -16.70
C ASP A 142 9.61 15.12 -17.65
N LYS A 143 8.35 15.01 -17.23
CA LYS A 143 7.21 15.55 -17.97
C LYS A 143 7.21 17.07 -18.04
N TYR A 144 7.59 17.76 -16.96
CA TYR A 144 7.68 19.22 -16.94
C TYR A 144 8.78 19.75 -17.88
N ILE A 145 9.94 19.08 -17.92
CA ILE A 145 11.04 19.40 -18.84
C ILE A 145 10.60 19.18 -20.30
N GLN A 146 9.80 18.13 -20.56
CA GLN A 146 9.28 17.83 -21.89
C GLN A 146 8.12 18.75 -22.34
N SER A 147 7.32 19.26 -21.41
CA SER A 147 6.22 20.21 -21.71
C SER A 147 6.63 21.68 -21.72
N GLY A 148 7.88 21.98 -21.37
CA GLY A 148 8.46 23.34 -21.36
C GLY A 148 9.16 23.74 -22.66
N LYS A 149 8.83 23.08 -23.78
CA LYS A 149 9.19 23.49 -25.14
C LYS A 149 7.93 23.88 -25.90
#